data_AF-A0ABD5XRB5-F1
#
_entry.id   AF-A0ABD5XRB5-F1
#
_cell.length_a   1.000
_cell.length_b   1.000
_cell.length_c   1.000
_cell.angle_alpha   90.00
_cell.angle_beta   90.00
_cell.angle_gamma   90.00
#
_symmetry.space_group_name_H-M   'P 1'
#
loop_
_entity.id
_entity.type
_entity.pdbx_description
1 polymer ?
#
loop_
_entity_poly.entity_id
_entity_poly.type
_entity_poly.pdbx_seq_one_letter_code
_entity_poly.pdbx_strand_id
1 'polypeptide(L)'
;MGLGVVDGQEVTGSVAVGEYRLFGEIIHFSHTDVADRYSLVESYEEALEGYAESFVALDEFSSLDEIVSEYDHPEIMVEGGVSAESVSEVLLVKNIKM
;
A
#
# COMPACT_ATOMS: atom_id res chain seq x y z
N MET A 1 -12.25 -12.19 -4.19
CA MET A 1 -11.37 -11.50 -3.23
C MET A 1 -10.83 -12.53 -2.26
N GLY A 2 -9.59 -12.40 -1.81
CA GLY A 2 -9.01 -13.33 -0.85
C GLY A 2 -8.16 -12.58 0.15
N LEU A 3 -7.88 -13.20 1.29
CA LEU A 3 -7.01 -12.68 2.33
C LEU A 3 -5.81 -13.61 2.46
N GLY A 4 -4.61 -13.04 2.46
CA GLY A 4 -3.38 -13.76 2.79
C GLY A 4 -2.94 -13.37 4.19
N VAL A 5 -2.62 -14.36 5.02
CA VAL A 5 -1.93 -14.14 6.30
C VAL A 5 -0.46 -14.41 6.04
N VAL A 6 0.38 -13.44 6.36
CA VAL A 6 1.83 -13.53 6.25
C VAL A 6 2.42 -13.69 7.65
N ASP A 7 3.31 -14.66 7.83
CA ASP A 7 4.09 -14.76 9.05
C ASP A 7 5.15 -13.65 9.07
N GLY A 8 4.99 -12.69 9.98
CA GLY A 8 5.92 -11.57 10.13
C GLY A 8 7.34 -12.00 10.52
N GLN A 9 7.55 -13.20 11.07
CA GLN A 9 8.89 -13.70 11.38
C GLN A 9 9.68 -14.12 10.13
N GLU A 10 8.98 -14.49 9.06
CA GLU A 10 9.56 -14.91 7.78
C GLU A 10 9.76 -13.73 6.81
N VAL A 11 9.34 -12.53 7.20
CA VAL A 11 9.58 -11.30 6.45
C VAL A 11 10.98 -10.78 6.76
N THR A 12 11.86 -10.79 5.75
CA THR A 12 13.27 -10.43 5.90
C THR A 12 13.59 -8.97 5.57
N GLY A 13 12.66 -8.25 4.94
CA GLY A 13 12.77 -6.83 4.59
C GLY A 13 12.06 -5.90 5.57
N SER A 14 12.27 -4.60 5.40
CA SER A 14 11.49 -3.58 6.12
C SER A 14 10.03 -3.64 5.70
N VAL A 15 9.13 -3.38 6.65
CA VAL A 15 7.68 -3.31 6.40
C VAL A 15 7.24 -1.89 6.72
N ALA A 16 6.57 -1.26 5.76
CA ALA A 16 6.08 0.10 5.89
C ALA A 16 4.61 0.19 5.47
N VAL A 17 3.92 1.19 6.00
CA VAL A 17 2.59 1.60 5.57
C VAL A 17 2.75 2.86 4.71
N GLY A 18 2.12 2.91 3.55
CA GLY A 18 2.07 4.09 2.69
C GLY A 18 0.66 4.40 2.20
N GLU A 19 0.48 5.54 1.54
CA GLU A 19 -0.81 5.98 0.98
C GLU A 19 -0.92 5.59 -0.50
N TYR A 20 -1.72 4.55 -0.77
CA TYR A 20 -1.88 3.99 -2.12
C TYR A 20 -2.41 5.01 -3.14
N ARG A 21 -3.20 5.99 -2.70
CA ARG A 21 -3.74 7.01 -3.62
C ARG A 21 -2.65 7.76 -4.37
N LEU A 22 -1.49 7.99 -3.75
CA LEU A 22 -0.35 8.66 -4.38
C LEU A 22 0.31 7.77 -5.44
N PHE A 23 0.31 6.45 -5.25
CA PHE A 23 0.72 5.53 -6.31
C PHE A 23 -0.24 5.57 -7.51
N GLY A 24 -1.54 5.78 -7.26
CA GLY A 24 -2.52 6.05 -8.30
C GLY A 24 -2.15 7.27 -9.16
N GLU A 25 -1.69 8.36 -8.55
CA GLU A 25 -1.21 9.55 -9.25
C GLU A 25 0.02 9.24 -10.12
N ILE A 26 0.98 8.45 -9.61
CA ILE A 26 2.15 8.00 -10.39
C ILE A 26 1.70 7.23 -11.64
N ILE A 27 0.72 6.32 -11.50
CA ILE A 27 0.18 5.58 -12.65
C ILE A 27 -0.48 6.55 -13.64
N HIS A 28 -1.31 7.48 -13.15
CA HIS A 28 -1.96 8.47 -13.99
C HIS A 28 -0.94 9.26 -14.80
N PHE A 29 0.05 9.85 -14.12
CA PHE A 29 1.07 10.66 -14.76
C PHE A 29 2.00 9.86 -15.69
N SER A 30 2.21 8.57 -15.45
CA SER A 30 2.96 7.70 -16.38
C SER A 30 2.28 7.50 -17.74
N HIS A 31 0.97 7.80 -17.83
CA HIS A 31 0.20 7.73 -19.08
C HIS A 31 -0.18 9.10 -19.64
N THR A 32 -0.08 10.18 -18.84
CA THR A 32 -0.38 11.55 -19.26
C THR A 32 0.37 12.58 -18.42
N ASP A 33 1.02 13.56 -19.05
CA ASP A 33 1.75 14.62 -18.31
C ASP A 33 0.82 15.73 -17.76
N VAL A 34 -0.49 15.50 -17.65
CA VAL A 34 -1.48 16.53 -17.33
C VAL A 34 -2.33 16.10 -16.14
N ALA A 35 -2.29 16.91 -15.08
CA ALA A 35 -3.19 16.78 -13.94
C ALA A 35 -4.65 16.98 -14.37
N ASP A 36 -5.55 16.16 -13.86
CA ASP A 36 -6.99 16.37 -14.04
C ASP A 36 -7.62 16.96 -12.78
N ARG A 37 -8.94 17.18 -12.79
CA ARG A 37 -9.65 17.81 -11.67
C ARG A 37 -9.72 16.96 -10.39
N TYR A 38 -9.32 15.70 -10.47
CA TYR A 38 -9.29 14.73 -9.39
C TYR A 38 -7.87 14.41 -8.93
N SER A 39 -6.86 14.87 -9.66
CA SER A 39 -5.47 14.74 -9.27
C SER A 39 -5.22 15.38 -7.90
N LEU A 40 -4.44 14.67 -7.08
CA LEU A 40 -4.02 15.13 -5.76
C LEU A 40 -2.78 16.02 -5.82
N VAL A 41 -2.03 15.92 -6.90
CA VAL A 41 -0.75 16.61 -7.14
C VAL A 41 -0.71 17.17 -8.56
N GLU A 42 0.21 18.08 -8.82
CA GLU A 42 0.27 18.78 -10.12
C GLU A 42 1.26 18.15 -11.11
N SER A 43 2.10 17.22 -10.65
CA SER A 43 3.16 16.61 -11.47
C SER A 43 3.51 15.18 -11.06
N TYR A 44 4.18 14.47 -11.97
CA TYR A 44 4.74 13.14 -11.71
C TYR A 44 5.79 13.16 -10.60
N GLU A 45 6.65 14.18 -10.58
CA GLU A 45 7.69 14.34 -9.56
C GLU A 45 7.09 14.54 -8.17
N GLU A 46 6.06 15.38 -8.05
CA GLU A 46 5.34 15.57 -6.78
C GLU A 46 4.62 14.28 -6.34
N ALA A 47 4.07 13.51 -7.28
CA ALA A 47 3.49 12.20 -7.00
C ALA A 47 4.54 11.22 -6.43
N LEU A 48 5.74 11.19 -7.01
CA LEU A 48 6.83 10.34 -6.57
C LEU A 48 7.35 10.75 -5.19
N GLU A 49 7.59 12.04 -4.97
CA GLU A 49 8.05 12.57 -3.69
C GLU A 49 7.01 12.30 -2.60
N GLY A 50 5.75 12.65 -2.85
CA GLY A 50 4.67 12.41 -1.89
C GLY A 50 4.48 10.92 -1.58
N TYR A 51 4.54 10.05 -2.60
CA TYR A 51 4.43 8.61 -2.38
C TYR A 51 5.59 8.08 -1.53
N ALA A 52 6.83 8.49 -1.84
CA ALA A 52 8.01 8.09 -1.07
C ALA A 52 7.96 8.61 0.39
N GLU A 53 7.50 9.84 0.60
CA GLU A 53 7.36 10.44 1.92
C GLU A 53 6.18 9.90 2.72
N SER A 54 5.19 9.27 2.07
CA SER A 54 4.05 8.66 2.75
C SER A 54 4.41 7.40 3.54
N PHE A 55 5.59 6.82 3.30
CA PHE A 55 5.98 5.57 3.96
C PHE A 55 6.46 5.77 5.38
N VAL A 56 5.76 5.15 6.32
CA VAL A 56 6.13 5.07 7.74
C VAL A 56 6.33 3.61 8.13
N ALA A 57 7.34 3.32 8.97
CA ALA A 57 7.62 1.96 9.38
C ALA A 57 6.44 1.37 10.18
N LEU A 58 6.09 0.10 9.91
CA LEU A 58 4.91 -0.52 10.51
C LEU A 58 4.99 -0.60 12.06
N ASP A 59 6.20 -0.67 12.61
CA ASP A 59 6.44 -0.75 14.06
C ASP A 59 6.29 0.60 14.79
N GLU A 60 6.13 1.71 14.05
CA GLU A 60 5.74 2.99 14.63
C GLU A 60 4.26 3.03 15.03
N PHE A 61 3.45 2.13 14.48
CA PHE A 61 2.03 2.00 14.82
C PHE A 61 1.81 1.02 15.97
N SER A 62 0.96 1.41 16.92
CA SER A 62 0.57 0.60 18.05
C SER A 62 -0.62 -0.32 17.76
N SER A 63 -1.40 -0.02 16.72
CA SER A 63 -2.61 -0.75 16.37
C SER A 63 -3.03 -0.55 14.91
N LEU A 64 -3.87 -1.46 14.41
CA LEU A 64 -4.49 -1.31 13.09
C LEU A 64 -5.46 -0.12 13.05
N ASP A 65 -6.12 0.21 14.16
CA ASP A 65 -7.03 1.34 14.26
C ASP A 65 -6.31 2.69 14.04
N GLU A 66 -5.05 2.78 14.44
CA GLU A 66 -4.18 3.93 14.20
C GLU A 66 -3.91 4.10 12.70
N ILE A 67 -3.48 3.02 12.04
CA ILE A 67 -3.22 2.98 10.59
C ILE A 67 -4.45 3.44 9.79
N VAL A 68 -5.63 2.87 10.08
CA VAL A 68 -6.86 3.23 9.34
C VAL A 68 -7.39 4.63 9.68
N SER A 69 -6.89 5.26 10.75
CA SER A 69 -7.24 6.64 11.10
C SER A 69 -6.33 7.68 10.44
N GLU A 70 -5.09 7.30 10.14
CA GLU A 70 -4.08 8.18 9.54
C GLU A 70 -4.08 8.12 8.01
N TYR A 71 -4.42 6.96 7.43
CA TYR A 71 -4.41 6.72 5.99
C TYR A 71 -5.82 6.55 5.42
N ASP A 72 -6.06 7.09 4.24
CA ASP A 72 -7.35 6.94 3.56
C ASP A 72 -7.39 5.63 2.77
N HIS A 73 -6.29 5.28 2.09
CA HIS A 73 -6.10 3.97 1.44
C HIS A 73 -4.72 3.40 1.82
N PRO A 74 -4.59 2.81 3.03
CA PRO A 74 -3.32 2.23 3.45
C PRO A 74 -2.88 1.08 2.54
N GLU A 75 -1.61 1.10 2.16
CA GLU A 75 -0.91 0.00 1.51
C GLU A 75 0.21 -0.49 2.42
N ILE A 76 0.38 -1.82 2.50
CA ILE A 76 1.53 -2.43 3.17
C ILE A 76 2.60 -2.72 2.13
N MET A 77 3.74 -2.06 2.26
CA MET A 77 4.93 -2.32 1.48
C MET A 77 5.88 -3.22 2.26
N VAL A 78 6.35 -4.28 1.60
CA VAL A 78 7.40 -5.17 2.13
C VAL A 78 8.60 -5.06 1.20
N GLU A 79 9.71 -4.54 1.71
CA GLU A 79 10.95 -4.42 0.95
C GLU A 79 11.45 -5.81 0.52
N GLY A 80 11.76 -5.97 -0.78
CA GLY A 80 12.11 -7.27 -1.34
C GLY A 80 10.92 -8.21 -1.61
N GLY A 81 9.70 -7.79 -1.26
CA GLY A 81 8.46 -8.52 -1.50
C GLY A 81 8.17 -9.62 -0.48
N VAL A 82 7.02 -10.27 -0.65
CA VAL A 82 6.56 -11.39 0.18
C VAL A 82 6.84 -12.69 -0.56
N SER A 83 7.63 -13.58 0.05
CA SER A 83 7.87 -14.92 -0.51
C SER A 83 6.62 -15.79 -0.34
N ALA A 84 6.41 -16.77 -1.22
CA ALA A 84 5.29 -17.69 -1.05
C ALA A 84 5.42 -18.54 0.24
N GLU A 85 6.64 -18.73 0.73
CA GLU A 85 6.94 -19.51 1.94
C GLU A 85 6.55 -18.77 3.22
N SER A 86 6.51 -17.43 3.20
CA SER A 86 6.07 -16.62 4.35
C SER A 86 4.55 -16.50 4.46
N VAL A 87 3.79 -16.97 3.48
CA VAL A 87 2.32 -16.97 3.53
C VAL A 87 1.83 -18.18 4.33
N SER A 88 1.40 -17.94 5.57
CA SER A 88 0.94 -18.98 6.49
C SER A 88 -0.49 -19.44 6.22
N GLU A 89 -1.34 -18.55 5.67
CA GLU A 89 -2.72 -18.88 5.32
C GLU A 89 -3.20 -18.11 4.09
N VAL A 90 -4.05 -18.74 3.28
CA VAL A 90 -4.79 -18.08 2.20
C VAL A 90 -6.27 -18.41 2.31
N LEU A 91 -7.06 -17.39 2.59
CA LEU A 91 -8.52 -17.45 2.66
C LEU A 91 -9.10 -16.94 1.34
N LEU A 92 -9.57 -17.85 0.50
CA LEU A 92 -10.25 -17.48 -0.74
C LEU A 92 -11.74 -17.28 -0.49
N VAL A 93 -12.20 -16.02 -0.51
CA VAL A 93 -13.63 -15.71 -0.45
C VAL A 93 -14.23 -16.03 -1.81
N LYS A 94 -14.82 -17.23 -1.92
CA LYS A 94 -15.71 -17.56 -3.03
C LYS A 94 -16.91 -16.64 -2.93
N ASN A 95 -17.13 -15.81 -3.94
CA ASN A 95 -18.32 -14.96 -4.05
C ASN A 95 -19.57 -15.78 -3.75
N ILE A 96 -20.16 -15.61 -2.56
CA ILE A 96 -21.56 -15.97 -2.36
C ILE A 96 -22.31 -14.92 -3.18
N LYS A 97 -22.82 -15.32 -4.34
CA LYS A 97 -23.73 -14.49 -5.11
C LYS A 97 -24.90 -14.12 -4.18
N MET A 98 -25.00 -12.84 -3.81
CA MET A 98 -26.29 -12.25 -3.46
C MET A 98 -27.06 -11.95 -4.73
#